data_AF-A0A3D2H694-F1
#
_entry.id   AF-A0A3D2H694-F1
#
_cell.length_a   1.000
_cell.length_b   1.000
_cell.length_c   1.000
_cell.angle_alpha   90.00
_cell.angle_beta   90.00
_cell.angle_gamma   90.00
#
_symmetry.space_group_name_H-M   'P 1'
#
loop_
_entity.id
_entity.type
_entity.pdbx_description
1 polymer ?
#
loop_
_entity_poly.entity_id
_entity_poly.type
_entity_poly.pdbx_seq_one_letter_code
_entity_poly.pdbx_strand_id
1 'polypeptide(L)'
;MHNSLQKDIVTLNRRYLLLVKQMASAKHPLLCVSVPKFLAKKVSDMTLEEIDQLAEDMIAPCFYMNLDETTFNQMEAKIPGVHRKAYMTNVLVTRLQTDEQR
;
A
#
# COMPACT_ATOMS: atom_id res chain seq x y z
N MET A 1 1.26 15.15 -24.15
CA MET A 1 0.44 14.61 -23.04
C MET A 1 1.18 13.66 -22.09
N HIS A 2 2.45 13.27 -22.32
CA HIS A 2 3.17 12.36 -21.41
C HIS A 2 3.69 12.97 -20.09
N ASN A 3 3.84 14.30 -20.03
CA ASN A 3 4.52 14.97 -18.92
C ASN A 3 3.66 15.08 -17.63
N SER A 4 2.34 14.99 -17.72
CA SER A 4 1.46 14.99 -16.53
C SER A 4 1.41 13.61 -15.88
N LEU A 5 1.21 12.55 -16.67
CA LEU A 5 1.13 11.18 -16.17
C LEU A 5 2.42 10.75 -15.46
N GLN A 6 3.58 11.08 -16.03
CA GLN A 6 4.86 10.77 -15.38
C GLN A 6 5.01 11.49 -14.03
N LYS A 7 4.61 12.76 -13.95
CA LYS A 7 4.59 13.50 -12.67
C LYS A 7 3.63 12.90 -11.65
N ASP A 8 2.47 12.42 -12.11
CA ASP A 8 1.49 11.74 -11.26
C ASP A 8 2.07 10.42 -10.73
N ILE A 9 2.76 9.64 -11.57
CA ILE A 9 3.43 8.40 -11.16
C ILE A 9 4.47 8.67 -10.08
N VAL A 10 5.38 9.62 -10.32
CA VAL A 10 6.42 10.00 -9.33
C VAL A 10 5.77 10.45 -8.01
N THR A 11 4.73 11.29 -8.10
CA THR A 11 4.01 11.79 -6.92
C THR A 11 3.36 10.66 -6.14
N LEU A 12 2.73 9.70 -6.82
CA LEU A 12 2.07 8.57 -6.19
C LEU A 12 3.08 7.58 -5.60
N ASN A 13 4.20 7.32 -6.29
CA ASN A 13 5.30 6.50 -5.79
C ASN A 13 5.86 7.05 -4.49
N ARG A 14 6.18 8.35 -4.47
CA ARG A 14 6.65 9.06 -3.29
C ARG A 14 5.68 8.92 -2.12
N ARG A 15 4.39 9.22 -2.36
CA ARG A 15 3.35 9.12 -1.31
C ARG A 15 3.17 7.70 -0.79
N TYR A 16 3.24 6.70 -1.67
CA TYR A 16 3.12 5.31 -1.29
C TYR A 16 4.29 4.85 -0.41
N LEU A 17 5.53 5.15 -0.80
CA LEU A 17 6.73 4.83 -0.01
C LEU A 17 6.70 5.50 1.36
N LEU A 18 6.30 6.78 1.43
CA LEU A 18 6.13 7.49 2.71
C LEU A 18 5.06 6.85 3.60
N LEU A 19 3.92 6.45 3.02
CA LEU A 19 2.88 5.74 3.74
C LEU A 19 3.38 4.41 4.29
N VAL A 20 4.12 3.64 3.49
CA VAL A 20 4.74 2.37 3.94
C VAL A 20 5.70 2.62 5.10
N LYS A 21 6.58 3.62 5.01
CA LYS A 21 7.51 4.00 6.11
C LYS A 21 6.76 4.34 7.40
N GLN A 22 5.72 5.17 7.30
CA GLN A 22 4.89 5.55 8.45
C GLN A 22 4.16 4.35 9.04
N MET A 23 3.56 3.50 8.21
CA MET A 23 2.82 2.32 8.67
C MET A 23 3.74 1.25 9.27
N ALA A 24 4.97 1.08 8.75
CA ALA A 24 5.97 0.18 9.32
C ALA A 24 6.41 0.63 10.73
N SER A 25 6.38 1.93 10.99
CA SER A 25 6.67 2.51 12.31
C SER A 25 5.43 2.54 13.23
N ALA A 26 4.23 2.48 12.66
CA ALA A 26 2.98 2.62 13.40
C ALA A 26 2.59 1.31 14.10
N LYS A 27 2.52 1.34 15.44
CA LYS A 27 2.03 0.22 16.26
C LYS A 27 0.51 0.24 16.39
N HIS A 28 -0.23 0.16 15.29
CA HIS A 28 -1.70 0.16 15.32
C HIS A 28 -2.27 -1.20 14.86
N PRO A 29 -3.15 -1.85 15.64
CA PRO A 29 -3.60 -3.23 15.39
C PRO A 29 -4.42 -3.40 14.12
N LEU A 30 -5.04 -2.33 13.61
CA LEU A 30 -5.79 -2.35 12.34
C LEU A 30 -4.96 -1.91 11.12
N LEU A 31 -3.73 -1.43 11.33
CA LEU A 31 -2.86 -1.04 10.23
C LEU A 31 -2.12 -2.27 9.71
N CYS A 32 -2.35 -2.56 8.44
CA CYS A 32 -1.75 -3.67 7.73
C CYS A 32 -0.88 -3.07 6.63
N VAL A 33 0.44 -3.02 6.85
CA VAL A 33 1.39 -2.59 5.80
C VAL A 33 1.24 -3.59 4.67
N SER A 34 0.50 -3.22 3.63
CA SER A 34 0.07 -4.15 2.57
C SER A 34 1.22 -4.42 1.59
N VAL A 35 2.40 -4.70 2.14
CA VAL A 35 3.66 -4.98 1.48
C VAL A 35 4.41 -6.06 2.28
N PRO A 36 5.28 -6.85 1.64
CA PRO A 36 6.12 -7.82 2.34
C PRO A 36 6.91 -7.21 3.50
N LYS A 37 7.01 -7.91 4.64
CA LYS A 37 7.72 -7.44 5.85
C LYS A 37 9.15 -6.98 5.57
N PHE A 38 9.88 -7.68 4.69
CA PHE A 38 11.25 -7.29 4.33
C PHE A 38 11.31 -5.95 3.57
N LEU A 39 10.32 -5.68 2.71
CA LEU A 39 10.22 -4.39 2.01
C LEU A 39 9.77 -3.28 2.96
N ALA A 40 8.79 -3.56 3.82
CA ALA A 40 8.37 -2.60 4.85
C ALA A 40 9.56 -2.16 5.72
N LYS A 41 10.42 -3.10 6.11
CA LYS A 41 11.66 -2.79 6.85
C LYS A 41 12.62 -1.93 6.03
N LYS A 42 12.93 -2.32 4.79
CA LYS A 42 13.82 -1.53 3.91
C LYS A 42 13.33 -0.09 3.75
N VAL A 43 12.05 0.09 3.43
CA VAL A 43 11.45 1.43 3.26
C VAL A 43 11.40 2.19 4.59
N SER A 44 11.21 1.50 5.71
CA SER A 44 11.28 2.10 7.04
C SER A 44 12.65 2.69 7.36
N ASP A 45 13.72 2.08 6.85
CA ASP A 45 15.10 2.50 7.12
C ASP A 45 15.60 3.60 6.17
N MET A 46 14.92 3.83 5.03
CA MET A 46 15.30 4.85 4.04
C MET A 46 15.18 6.29 4.56
N THR A 47 16.06 7.20 4.11
CA THR A 47 15.88 8.64 4.32
C THR A 47 14.79 9.22 3.42
N LEU A 48 14.40 10.48 3.65
CA LEU A 48 13.43 11.15 2.77
C LEU A 48 14.01 11.39 1.37
N GLU A 49 15.30 11.72 1.30
CA GLU A 49 16.02 11.93 0.06
C GLU A 49 16.10 10.63 -0.77
N GLU A 50 16.36 9.50 -0.13
CA GLU A 50 16.37 8.19 -0.79
C GLU A 50 14.98 7.81 -1.33
N ILE A 51 13.91 8.14 -0.60
CA ILE A 51 12.53 7.93 -1.06
C ILE A 51 12.22 8.81 -2.26
N ASP A 52 12.63 10.08 -2.22
CA ASP A 52 12.38 11.05 -3.29
C ASP A 52 13.11 10.63 -4.57
N GLN A 53 14.39 10.25 -4.46
CA GLN A 53 15.16 9.74 -5.59
C GLN A 53 14.55 8.45 -6.16
N LEU A 54 14.19 7.48 -5.31
CA LEU A 54 13.61 6.22 -5.76
C LEU A 54 12.28 6.44 -6.49
N ALA A 55 11.45 7.37 -6.01
CA ALA A 55 10.18 7.70 -6.63
C ALA A 55 10.35 8.33 -8.03
N GLU A 56 11.41 9.13 -8.24
CA GLU A 56 11.76 9.72 -9.53
C GLU A 56 12.32 8.68 -10.52
N ASP A 57 13.12 7.73 -10.04
CA ASP A 57 13.72 6.68 -10.86
C ASP A 57 12.71 5.62 -11.33
N MET A 58 11.58 5.48 -10.62
CA MET A 58 10.53 4.53 -10.95
C MET A 58 9.63 5.04 -12.08
N ILE A 59 9.74 4.42 -13.26
CA ILE A 59 8.94 4.74 -14.46
C ILE A 59 7.47 4.29 -14.39
N ALA A 60 7.11 3.52 -13.36
CA ALA A 60 5.79 2.93 -13.18
C ALA A 60 5.33 3.02 -11.71
N PRO A 61 4.01 2.91 -11.45
CA PRO A 61 3.50 2.78 -10.09
C PRO A 61 4.15 1.62 -9.34
N CYS A 62 4.72 1.90 -8.17
CA CYS A 62 5.32 0.89 -7.28
C CYS A 62 4.31 0.23 -6.33
N PHE A 63 3.03 0.46 -6.58
CA PHE A 63 1.92 -0.08 -5.82
C PHE A 63 0.95 -0.79 -6.76
N TYR A 64 0.20 -1.73 -6.20
CA TYR A 64 -0.83 -2.46 -6.90
C TYR A 64 -2.08 -2.54 -6.03
N MET A 65 -3.24 -2.72 -6.67
CA MET A 65 -4.49 -2.92 -5.94
C MET A 65 -4.49 -4.31 -5.32
N ASN A 66 -4.49 -4.36 -3.99
CA ASN A 66 -4.45 -5.60 -3.21
C ASN A 66 -5.84 -6.23 -2.99
N LEU A 67 -6.86 -5.76 -3.72
CA LEU A 67 -8.24 -6.25 -3.68
C LEU A 67 -8.54 -6.97 -4.99
N ASP A 68 -9.09 -8.19 -4.92
CA ASP A 68 -9.68 -8.79 -6.12
C ASP A 68 -11.04 -8.17 -6.43
N GLU A 69 -11.52 -8.43 -7.64
CA GLU A 69 -12.81 -7.90 -8.12
C GLU A 69 -13.97 -8.27 -7.18
N THR A 70 -13.99 -9.50 -6.65
CA THR A 70 -15.05 -9.93 -5.72
C THR A 70 -15.04 -9.09 -4.44
N THR A 71 -13.86 -8.89 -3.85
CA THR A 71 -13.66 -8.10 -2.64
C THR A 71 -14.01 -6.64 -2.88
N PHE A 72 -13.60 -6.09 -4.03
CA PHE A 72 -13.88 -4.73 -4.44
C PHE A 72 -15.39 -4.50 -4.59
N ASN A 73 -16.07 -5.38 -5.32
CA ASN A 73 -17.52 -5.31 -5.53
C ASN A 73 -18.29 -5.44 -4.21
N GLN A 74 -17.83 -6.26 -3.26
CA GLN A 74 -18.44 -6.36 -1.93
C GLN A 74 -18.28 -5.06 -1.10
N MET A 75 -17.10 -4.42 -1.19
CA MET A 75 -16.83 -3.13 -0.57
C MET A 75 -17.70 -2.01 -1.16
N GLU A 76 -17.83 -2.00 -2.48
CA GLU A 76 -18.68 -1.07 -3.23
C GLU A 76 -20.16 -1.26 -2.88
N ALA A 77 -20.64 -2.50 -2.95
CA ALA A 77 -22.07 -2.78 -3.01
C ALA A 77 -22.83 -2.61 -1.69
N LYS A 78 -22.35 -3.10 -0.52
CA LYS A 78 -23.29 -3.34 0.61
C LYS A 78 -22.72 -3.40 2.04
N ILE A 79 -21.99 -2.40 2.50
CA ILE A 79 -21.63 -2.34 3.94
C ILE A 79 -21.66 -0.88 4.46
N PRO A 80 -22.52 -0.49 5.43
CA PRO A 80 -22.43 0.82 6.09
C PRO A 80 -21.07 1.00 6.80
N GLY A 81 -20.54 2.23 6.78
CA GLY A 81 -19.11 2.55 6.96
C GLY A 81 -18.35 1.91 8.13
N VAL A 82 -19.00 1.48 9.21
CA VAL A 82 -18.35 0.81 10.35
C VAL A 82 -17.92 -0.61 10.00
N HIS A 83 -18.76 -1.36 9.27
CA HIS A 83 -18.48 -2.75 8.92
C HIS A 83 -17.49 -2.86 7.74
N ARG A 84 -17.35 -1.82 6.89
CA ARG A 84 -16.40 -1.79 5.75
C ARG A 84 -14.95 -1.88 6.21
N LYS A 85 -14.62 -1.15 7.29
CA LYS A 85 -13.26 -1.13 7.84
C LYS A 85 -12.86 -2.51 8.37
N ALA A 86 -13.73 -3.13 9.15
CA ALA A 86 -13.50 -4.47 9.69
C ALA A 86 -13.38 -5.54 8.57
N TYR A 87 -14.27 -5.49 7.58
CA TYR A 87 -14.20 -6.38 6.42
C TYR A 87 -12.86 -6.22 5.67
N MET A 88 -12.45 -4.99 5.37
CA MET A 88 -11.18 -4.72 4.69
C MET A 88 -9.97 -5.23 5.49
N THR A 89 -9.92 -4.98 6.80
CA THR A 89 -8.85 -5.50 7.65
C THR A 89 -8.82 -7.03 7.62
N ASN A 90 -9.97 -7.71 7.74
CA ASN A 90 -10.02 -9.17 7.75
C ASN A 90 -9.54 -9.78 6.43
N VAL A 91 -9.95 -9.22 5.29
CA VAL A 91 -9.49 -9.68 3.97
C VAL A 91 -7.97 -9.51 3.82
N LEU A 92 -7.44 -8.34 4.20
CA LEU A 92 -6.01 -8.06 4.06
C LEU A 92 -5.15 -8.94 4.99
N VAL A 93 -5.56 -9.14 6.25
CA VAL A 93 -4.85 -10.01 7.19
C VAL A 93 -4.82 -11.45 6.69
N THR A 94 -5.95 -11.97 6.18
CA THR A 94 -6.04 -13.34 5.67
C THR A 94 -5.10 -13.56 4.48
N ARG A 95 -5.01 -12.58 3.56
CA ARG A 95 -4.10 -12.65 2.40
C ARG A 95 -2.64 -12.66 2.81
N LEU A 96 -2.23 -11.74 3.70
CA LEU A 96 -0.84 -11.71 4.17
C LEU A 96 -0.42 -13.00 4.87
N GLN A 97 -1.31 -13.65 5.63
CA GLN A 97 -1.04 -14.96 6.23
C GLN A 97 -0.84 -16.07 5.19
N THR A 98 -1.53 -15.96 4.05
CA THR A 98 -1.43 -16.95 2.96
C THR A 98 -0.14 -16.74 2.14
N ASP A 99 0.29 -15.50 1.97
CA ASP A 99 1.55 -15.16 1.27
C ASP A 99 2.80 -15.49 2.09
N GLU A 100 2.73 -15.53 3.44
CA GLU A 100 3.82 -16.01 4.30
C GLU A 100 4.00 -17.53 4.30
N GLN A 101 3.05 -18.28 3.72
CA GLN A 101 3.10 -19.74 3.60
C GLN A 101 3.63 -20.24 2.25
N ARG A 102 3.96 -19.33 1.32
CA ARG A 102 4.55 -19.63 0.01
C ARG A 102 6.01 -19.21 -0.05
#